data_AF-A0A5K1BB97-F1
#
_entry.id   AF-A0A5K1BB97-F1
#
_cell.length_a   1.000
_cell.length_b   1.000
_cell.length_c   1.000
_cell.angle_alpha   90.00
_cell.angle_beta   90.00
_cell.angle_gamma   90.00
#
_symmetry.space_group_name_H-M   'P 1'
#
loop_
_entity.id
_entity.type
_entity.pdbx_description
1 polymer ?
#
loop_
_entity_poly.entity_id
_entity_poly.type
_entity_poly.pdbx_seq_one_letter_code
_entity_poly.pdbx_strand_id
1 'polypeptide(L)' 'ILSQSTLDLYAFSDADWAGCHLTRRTTTGYCTFLGANFISWSAKKQSTVVRSSAEAEYRSMASIA' A
#
# COMPACT_ATOMS: atom_id res chain seq x y z
N ILE A 1 4.77 9.84 14.10
CA ILE A 1 5.32 9.67 12.74
C ILE A 1 4.99 10.90 11.90
N LEU A 2 3.73 11.32 11.82
CA LEU A 2 3.35 12.52 11.08
C LEU A 2 3.51 13.80 11.92
N SER A 3 3.99 14.88 11.31
CA SER A 3 4.14 16.21 11.92
C SER A 3 3.20 17.22 11.25
N GLN A 4 2.50 18.02 12.06
CA GLN A 4 1.52 19.00 11.60
C GLN A 4 2.20 20.36 11.40
N SER A 5 2.92 20.53 10.28
CA SER A 5 3.39 21.84 9.74
C SER A 5 4.52 21.72 8.71
N THR A 6 5.04 20.52 8.44
CA THR A 6 6.07 20.33 7.43
C THR A 6 5.46 19.99 6.08
N LEU A 7 6.02 20.49 4.98
CA LEU A 7 5.69 20.07 3.61
C LEU A 7 6.31 18.71 3.26
N ASP A 8 6.55 17.88 4.27
CA ASP A 8 7.13 16.55 4.09
C ASP A 8 6.05 15.61 3.57
N LEU A 9 6.43 14.82 2.55
CA LEU A 9 5.57 13.80 1.99
C LEU A 9 5.81 12.48 2.73
N TYR A 10 4.76 11.92 3.31
CA TYR A 10 4.77 10.60 3.95
C TYR A 10 3.92 9.64 3.13
N ALA A 11 4.43 8.47 2.79
CA ALA A 11 3.68 7.42 2.13
C ALA A 11 3.81 6.11 2.89
N PHE A 12 2.70 5.42 3.08
CA PHE A 12 2.65 4.09 3.68
C PHE A 12 2.02 3.11 2.70
N SER A 13 2.59 1.91 2.61
CA SER A 13 2.05 0.76 1.89
C SER A 13 1.69 -0.35 2.85
N ASP A 14 0.69 -1.15 2.47
CA ASP A 14 0.38 -2.43 3.11
C ASP A 14 -0.09 -3.43 2.05
N ALA A 15 0.10 -4.73 2.29
CA ALA A 15 -0.36 -5.77 1.38
C ALA A 15 -0.97 -6.97 2.11
N ASP A 16 -2.24 -7.25 1.84
CA ASP A 16 -2.91 -8.44 2.34
C ASP A 16 -2.67 -9.63 1.40
N TRP A 17 -1.85 -10.59 1.83
CA TRP A 17 -1.48 -11.76 1.04
C TRP A 17 -2.60 -12.80 0.95
N ALA A 18 -2.98 -13.11 -0.29
CA ALA A 18 -3.97 -14.14 -0.61
C ALA A 18 -5.34 -13.96 0.09
N GLY A 19 -5.68 -12.73 0.51
CA GLY A 19 -6.93 -12.40 1.18
C GLY A 19 -8.20 -12.65 0.35
N CYS A 20 -8.10 -12.71 -0.98
CA CYS A 20 -9.22 -13.15 -1.80
C CYS A 20 -9.29 -14.68 -1.89
N HIS A 21 -10.29 -15.30 -1.24
CA HIS A 21 -10.48 -16.75 -1.28
C HIS A 21 -10.67 -17.34 -2.69
N LEU A 22 -11.27 -16.58 -3.61
CA LEU A 22 -11.53 -17.05 -4.98
C LEU A 22 -10.27 -17.05 -5.85
N THR A 23 -9.52 -15.95 -5.86
CA THR A 23 -8.39 -15.79 -6.79
C THR A 23 -7.03 -15.97 -6.12
N ARG A 24 -6.99 -16.02 -4.78
CA ARG A 24 -5.77 -15.98 -3.93
C ARG A 24 -4.83 -14.82 -4.27
N ARG A 25 -5.39 -13.77 -4.90
CA ARG A 25 -4.66 -12.55 -5.27
C ARG A 25 -4.59 -11.63 -4.07
N THR A 26 -3.43 -11.03 -3.91
CA THR A 26 -3.17 -10.01 -2.89
C THR A 26 -3.91 -8.72 -3.20
N THR A 27 -4.31 -8.04 -2.13
CA THR A 27 -4.79 -6.66 -2.20
C THR A 27 -3.71 -5.76 -1.63
N THR A 28 -3.25 -4.78 -2.41
CA THR A 28 -2.28 -3.78 -1.97
C THR A 28 -2.98 -2.48 -1.69
N GLY A 29 -2.65 -1.85 -0.57
CA GLY A 29 -3.12 -0.54 -0.17
C GLY A 29 -1.98 0.45 -0.07
N TYR A 30 -2.28 1.73 -0.29
CA TYR A 30 -1.40 2.81 0.09
C TYR A 30 -2.18 4.01 0.63
N CYS A 31 -1.48 4.82 1.44
CA CYS A 31 -1.93 6.14 1.84
C CYS A 31 -0.77 7.14 1.83
N THR A 32 -1.07 8.34 1.36
CA THR A 32 -0.11 9.44 1.25
C THR A 32 -0.61 10.64 2.07
N PHE A 33 0.32 11.25 2.80
CA PHE A 33 0.11 12.42 3.64
C PHE A 33 1.08 13.54 3.27
N LEU A 34 0.61 14.79 3.34
CA LEU A 34 1.44 15.99 3.31
C LEU A 34 1.46 16.60 4.71
N GLY A 35 2.57 16.47 5.41
CA GLY A 35 2.62 16.68 6.86
C GLY A 35 1.68 15.70 7.56
N ALA A 36 0.72 16.24 8.32
CA ALA A 36 -0.34 15.46 8.97
C ALA A 36 -1.64 15.37 8.14
N ASN A 37 -1.68 15.95 6.93
CA ASN A 37 -2.88 15.99 6.10
C ASN A 37 -2.94 14.78 5.18
N PHE A 38 -4.04 14.03 5.22
CA PHE A 38 -4.27 12.91 4.31
C PHE A 38 -4.69 13.42 2.94
N ILE A 39 -3.94 13.07 1.89
CA ILE A 39 -4.14 13.63 0.55
C ILE A 39 -4.55 12.58 -0.48
N SER A 40 -4.17 11.32 -0.31
CA SER A 40 -4.50 10.26 -1.27
C SER A 40 -4.45 8.88 -0.64
N TRP A 41 -5.27 7.98 -1.17
CA TRP A 41 -5.23 6.57 -0.84
C TRP A 41 -5.75 5.75 -2.02
N SER A 42 -5.31 4.51 -2.07
CA SER A 42 -5.91 3.52 -2.95
C SER A 42 -5.77 2.14 -2.36
N ALA A 43 -6.72 1.27 -2.69
CA ALA A 43 -6.62 -0.16 -2.45
C ALA A 43 -6.96 -0.89 -3.75
N LYS A 44 -6.05 -1.75 -4.21
CA LYS A 44 -6.17 -2.44 -5.48
C LYS A 44 -5.79 -3.91 -5.35
N LYS A 45 -6.60 -4.78 -5.94
CA LYS A 45 -6.24 -6.18 -6.12
C LYS A 45 -5.15 -6.30 -7.20
N GLN A 46 -4.05 -6.97 -6.88
CA GLN A 46 -2.99 -7.23 -7.86
C GLN A 46 -3.51 -8.13 -8.99
N SER A 47 -3.02 -7.91 -10.21
CA SER A 47 -3.38 -8.76 -11.37
C SER A 47 -2.76 -10.16 -11.28
N THR A 48 -1.64 -10.27 -10.57
CA THR A 48 -0.86 -11.50 -10.41
C THR A 48 -1.02 -12.07 -9.01
N VAL A 49 -0.89 -13.40 -8.89
CA VAL A 49 -0.86 -14.09 -7.60
C VAL A 49 0.58 -14.08 -7.11
N VAL A 50 0.79 -13.46 -5.95
CA VAL A 50 2.08 -13.47 -5.25
C VAL A 50 2.21 -14.71 -4.36
N ARG A 51 3.45 -15.18 -4.22
CA ARG A 51 3.76 -16.47 -3.59
C ARG A 51 4.10 -16.36 -2.10
N SER A 52 4.30 -15.14 -1.61
CA SER A 52 4.58 -14.86 -0.20
C SER A 52 4.06 -13.48 0.22
N SER A 53 3.95 -13.27 1.53
CA SER A 53 3.66 -11.94 2.10
C SER A 53 4.80 -10.94 1.83
N ALA A 54 6.06 -11.36 1.89
CA ALA A 54 7.19 -10.48 1.57
C ALA A 54 7.13 -9.97 0.12
N GLU A 55 6.79 -10.84 -0.83
CA GLU A 55 6.58 -10.44 -2.23
C GLU A 55 5.38 -9.49 -2.38
N ALA A 56 4.32 -9.72 -1.59
CA ALA A 56 3.14 -8.86 -1.55
C ALA A 56 3.51 -7.43 -1.11
N GLU A 57 4.29 -7.29 -0.03
CA GLU A 57 4.75 -6.01 0.50
C GLU A 57 5.76 -5.31 -0.41
N TYR A 58 6.66 -6.07 -1.03
CA TYR A 58 7.61 -5.48 -1.98
C TYR A 58 6.88 -4.85 -3.19
N ARG A 59 5.85 -5.53 -3.68
CA ARG A 59 5.04 -5.04 -4.79
C ARG A 59 4.12 -3.88 -4.40
N SER A 60 3.62 -3.83 -3.16
CA SER A 60 2.84 -2.67 -2.69
C SER A 60 3.69 -1.41 -2.65
N MET A 61 4.94 -1.50 -2.16
CA MET A 61 5.90 -0.39 -2.19
C MET A 61 6.18 0.10 -3.62
N ALA A 62 6.39 -0.82 -4.56
CA ALA A 62 6.62 -0.47 -5.97
C ALA A 62 5.39 0.17 -6.64
N SER A 63 4.19 -0.02 -6.10
CA SER A 63 2.97 0.63 -6.60
C SER A 63 2.78 2.06 -6.07
N ILE A 64 3.55 2.48 -5.06
CA ILE A 64 3.52 3.83 -4.49
C ILE A 64 4.53 4.76 -5.17
N ALA A 65 5.69 4.21 -5.56
CA ALA A 65 6.79 4.95 -6.19
C ALA A 65 6.46 5.38 -7.62
#